data_AF-A0A6L8A445-F1
#
_entry.id   AF-A0A6L8A445-F1
#
_cell.length_a   1.000
_cell.length_b   1.000
_cell.length_c   1.000
_cell.angle_alpha   90.00
_cell.angle_beta   90.00
_cell.angle_gamma   90.00
#
_symmetry.space_group_name_H-M   'P 1'
#
loop_
_entity.id
_entity.type
_entity.pdbx_description
1 polymer ?
#
loop_
_entity_poly.entity_id
_entity_poly.type
_entity_poly.pdbx_seq_one_letter_code
_entity_poly.pdbx_strand_id
1 'polypeptide(L)'
;MASSTIDESALNKGQVRKLNALRKSVGADIGERAFADWLAAQAAEAQEDRNAAQVAEALWPLIENGSLKIPRGGYVVKRGRGRIVVEPAKP
;
A
#
# COMPACT_ATOMS: atom_id res chain seq x y z
N MET A 1 -24.59 8.68 -19.86
CA MET A 1 -23.92 7.59 -19.13
C MET A 1 -22.45 7.95 -19.05
N ALA A 2 -21.92 8.29 -17.87
CA ALA A 2 -20.53 8.70 -17.74
C ALA A 2 -19.61 7.48 -17.93
N SER A 3 -18.80 7.49 -18.99
CA SER A 3 -17.62 6.63 -19.11
C SER A 3 -16.56 7.25 -18.22
N SER A 4 -16.37 6.68 -17.03
CA SER A 4 -15.26 7.04 -16.15
C SER A 4 -14.00 6.38 -16.72
N THR A 5 -13.35 7.07 -17.63
CA THR A 5 -12.12 6.59 -18.26
C THR A 5 -11.04 6.50 -17.20
N ILE A 6 -10.62 5.26 -16.87
CA ILE A 6 -9.60 5.02 -15.85
C ILE A 6 -8.22 5.34 -16.44
N ASP A 7 -7.45 6.18 -15.76
CA ASP A 7 -6.08 6.46 -16.15
C ASP A 7 -5.18 5.25 -15.86
N GLU A 8 -4.90 4.46 -16.89
CA GLU A 8 -4.06 3.26 -16.79
C GLU A 8 -2.59 3.58 -16.45
N SER A 9 -2.13 4.82 -16.69
CA SER A 9 -0.75 5.21 -16.37
C SER A 9 -0.50 5.31 -14.87
N ALA A 10 -1.55 5.56 -14.09
CA ALA A 10 -1.52 5.59 -12.63
C ALA A 10 -1.67 4.19 -11.99
N LEU A 11 -1.92 3.14 -12.77
CA LEU A 11 -2.15 1.79 -12.27
C LEU A 11 -0.86 0.95 -12.27
N ASN A 12 -0.70 0.13 -11.24
CA ASN A 12 0.36 -0.87 -11.22
C ASN A 12 0.05 -2.06 -12.15
N LYS A 13 1.07 -2.86 -12.49
CA LYS A 13 0.95 -4.00 -13.41
C LYS A 13 -0.09 -5.06 -12.98
N GLY A 14 -0.38 -5.17 -11.68
CA GLY A 14 -1.41 -6.08 -11.16
C GLY A 14 -2.82 -5.52 -11.39
N GLN A 15 -3.01 -4.23 -11.11
CA GLN A 15 -4.24 -3.48 -11.34
C GLN A 15 -4.64 -3.47 -12.81
N VAL A 16 -3.69 -3.18 -13.72
CA VAL A 16 -3.93 -3.24 -15.18
C VAL A 16 -4.39 -4.63 -15.64
N ARG A 17 -3.79 -5.71 -15.08
CA ARG A 17 -4.21 -7.08 -15.39
C ARG A 17 -5.63 -7.39 -14.93
N LYS A 18 -6.02 -6.91 -13.75
CA LYS A 18 -7.40 -7.06 -13.23
C LYS A 18 -8.41 -6.29 -14.08
N LEU A 19 -8.11 -5.04 -14.44
CA LEU A 19 -8.95 -4.23 -15.31
C LEU A 19 -9.17 -4.92 -16.66
N ASN A 20 -8.11 -5.42 -17.29
CA ASN A 20 -8.21 -6.11 -18.57
C ASN A 20 -8.96 -7.44 -18.48
N ALA A 21 -8.85 -8.17 -17.36
CA ALA A 21 -9.62 -9.38 -17.12
C ALA A 21 -11.13 -9.06 -16.99
N LEU A 22 -11.48 -8.01 -16.24
CA LEU A 22 -12.86 -7.56 -16.07
C LEU A 22 -13.48 -7.12 -17.39
N ARG A 23 -12.78 -6.27 -18.17
CA ARG A 23 -13.23 -5.85 -19.50
C ARG A 23 -13.54 -7.03 -20.43
N LYS A 24 -12.73 -8.10 -20.37
CA LYS A 24 -12.94 -9.32 -21.16
C LYS A 24 -14.08 -10.20 -20.65
N SER A 25 -14.34 -10.20 -19.35
CA SER A 25 -15.33 -11.10 -18.73
C SER A 25 -16.75 -10.55 -18.77
N VAL A 26 -16.92 -9.27 -18.44
CA VAL A 26 -18.25 -8.65 -18.23
C VAL A 26 -18.53 -7.47 -19.17
N GLY A 27 -17.61 -7.20 -20.10
CA GLY A 27 -17.68 -6.06 -21.02
C GLY A 27 -17.00 -4.82 -20.44
N ALA A 28 -16.64 -3.90 -21.34
CA ALA A 28 -15.84 -2.72 -21.01
C ALA A 28 -16.54 -1.81 -19.97
N ASP A 29 -17.80 -1.46 -20.20
CA ASP A 29 -18.54 -0.51 -19.36
C ASP A 29 -18.78 -1.03 -17.93
N ILE A 30 -19.14 -2.31 -17.80
CA ILE A 30 -19.38 -2.95 -16.50
C ILE A 30 -18.04 -3.19 -15.79
N GLY A 31 -17.03 -3.64 -16.54
CA GLY A 31 -15.70 -3.90 -16.01
C GLY A 31 -15.01 -2.66 -15.46
N GLU A 32 -15.13 -1.53 -16.15
CA GLU A 32 -14.56 -0.25 -15.68
C GLU A 32 -15.25 0.25 -14.41
N ARG A 33 -16.59 0.21 -14.35
CA ARG A 33 -17.32 0.61 -13.14
C ARG A 33 -16.98 -0.25 -11.94
N ALA A 34 -17.03 -1.58 -12.10
CA ALA A 34 -16.71 -2.52 -11.03
C ALA A 34 -15.25 -2.38 -10.56
N PHE A 35 -14.32 -2.12 -11.49
CA PHE A 35 -12.93 -1.89 -11.13
C PHE A 35 -12.74 -0.57 -10.38
N ALA A 36 -13.43 0.50 -10.78
CA ALA A 36 -13.38 1.79 -10.08
C ALA A 36 -13.88 1.67 -8.63
N ASP A 37 -15.01 0.99 -8.43
CA ASP A 37 -15.58 0.75 -7.10
C ASP A 37 -14.63 -0.08 -6.23
N TRP A 38 -14.04 -1.13 -6.80
CA TRP A 38 -13.05 -1.97 -6.12
C TRP A 38 -11.78 -1.19 -5.76
N LEU A 39 -11.30 -0.32 -6.65
CA LEU A 39 -10.12 0.51 -6.42
C LEU A 39 -10.35 1.53 -5.29
N ALA A 40 -11.54 2.13 -5.25
CA ALA A 40 -11.94 3.05 -4.19
C ALA A 40 -12.03 2.34 -2.82
N ALA A 41 -12.56 1.11 -2.79
CA ALA A 41 -12.61 0.29 -1.58
C ALA A 41 -11.21 -0.04 -1.04
N GLN A 42 -10.25 -0.33 -1.91
CA GLN A 42 -8.86 -0.58 -1.50
C GLN A 42 -8.18 0.65 -0.88
N ALA A 43 -8.46 1.85 -1.39
CA ALA A 43 -7.88 3.07 -0.82
C ALA A 43 -8.40 3.34 0.61
N ALA A 44 -9.65 2.97 0.89
CA ALA A 44 -10.25 3.08 2.22
C ALA A 44 -9.77 1.98 3.19
N GLU A 45 -9.29 0.86 2.68
CA GLU A 45 -8.86 -0.31 3.46
C GLU A 45 -7.36 -0.33 3.76
N ALA A 46 -6.63 0.75 3.45
CA ALA A 46 -5.27 0.97 3.96
C ALA A 46 -5.36 1.16 5.48
N GLN A 47 -5.49 0.03 6.19
CA GLN A 47 -5.59 -0.03 7.64
C GLN A 47 -4.31 0.57 8.21
N GLU A 48 -4.45 1.76 8.79
CA GLU A 48 -3.40 2.44 9.52
C GLU A 48 -2.78 1.44 10.52
N ASP A 49 -1.46 1.26 10.43
CA ASP A 49 -0.77 0.31 11.28
C ASP A 49 -0.93 0.78 12.73
N ARG A 50 -1.75 0.05 13.50
CA ARG A 50 -2.09 0.37 14.89
C ARG A 50 -0.85 0.50 15.78
N ASN A 51 0.25 -0.14 15.40
CA ASN A 51 1.48 -0.11 16.18
C ASN A 51 2.43 1.00 15.71
N ALA A 52 2.20 1.63 14.55
CA ALA A 52 3.13 2.62 14.01
C ALA A 52 3.31 3.81 14.95
N ALA A 53 2.21 4.33 15.53
CA ALA A 53 2.28 5.43 16.49
C ALA A 53 3.05 5.05 17.76
N GLN A 54 2.77 3.87 18.32
CA GLN A 54 3.46 3.38 19.53
C GLN A 54 4.95 3.12 19.29
N VAL A 55 5.30 2.57 18.13
CA VAL A 55 6.69 2.35 17.74
C VAL A 55 7.41 3.68 17.53
N ALA A 56 6.77 4.65 16.88
CA ALA A 56 7.34 5.98 16.70
C ALA A 56 7.62 6.68 18.04
N GLU A 57 6.66 6.65 18.96
CA GLU A 57 6.80 7.21 20.31
C GLU A 57 7.95 6.55 21.10
N ALA A 58 8.07 5.22 21.01
CA ALA A 58 9.15 4.49 21.69
C ALA A 58 10.55 4.77 21.12
N LEU A 59 10.65 5.02 19.81
CA LEU A 59 11.93 5.26 19.13
C LEU A 59 12.39 6.72 19.19
N TRP A 60 11.47 7.67 19.33
CA TRP A 60 11.78 9.11 19.28
C TRP A 60 12.86 9.55 20.28
N PRO A 61 12.82 9.15 21.57
CA PRO A 61 13.85 9.52 22.54
C PRO A 61 15.25 9.00 22.17
N LEU A 62 15.33 7.84 21.51
CA LEU A 62 16.59 7.25 21.05
C LEU A 62 17.18 7.98 19.84
N ILE A 63 16.32 8.60 19.03
CA ILE A 63 16.75 9.45 17.92
C ILE A 63 17.23 10.80 18.45
N GLU A 64 16.48 11.41 19.39
CA GLU A 64 16.84 12.71 19.99
C GLU A 64 18.17 12.66 20.75
N ASN A 65 18.44 11.56 21.47
CA ASN A 65 19.70 11.38 22.19
C ASN A 65 20.86 10.85 21.30
N GLY A 66 20.61 10.64 20.01
CA GLY A 66 21.62 10.21 19.03
C GLY A 66 22.04 8.74 19.13
N SER A 67 21.43 7.95 20.00
CA SER A 67 21.72 6.50 20.14
C SER A 67 21.17 5.66 18.98
N LEU A 68 20.20 6.19 18.24
CA LEU A 68 19.58 5.55 17.09
C LEU A 68 19.57 6.50 15.88
N LYS A 69 20.06 6.01 14.72
CA LYS A 69 20.01 6.75 13.45
C LYS A 69 19.26 5.94 12.41
N ILE A 70 18.11 6.48 11.97
CA ILE A 70 17.28 5.89 10.90
C ILE A 70 17.69 6.52 9.56
N PRO A 71 18.28 5.76 8.61
CA PRO A 71 18.61 6.25 7.28
C PRO A 71 17.34 6.60 6.48
N ARG A 72 17.48 7.49 5.50
CA ARG A 72 16.42 7.75 4.51
C ARG A 72 16.18 6.47 3.70
N GLY A 73 14.92 6.05 3.59
CA GLY A 73 14.52 4.80 2.92
C GLY A 73 13.51 3.96 3.72
N GLY A 74 13.36 4.22 5.02
CA GLY A 74 12.41 3.50 5.87
C GLY A 74 12.88 2.09 6.24
N TYR A 75 12.04 1.35 6.95
CA TYR A 75 12.30 -0.04 7.36
C TYR A 75 11.07 -0.91 7.11
N VAL A 76 11.29 -2.18 6.77
CA VAL A 76 10.27 -3.21 6.71
C VAL A 76 10.31 -4.01 8.00
N VAL A 77 9.18 -4.03 8.71
CA VAL A 77 8.99 -4.86 9.90
C VAL A 77 8.40 -6.20 9.47
N LYS A 78 9.09 -7.30 9.77
CA LYS A 78 8.64 -8.66 9.48
C LYS A 78 8.55 -9.47 10.77
N ARG A 79 7.50 -10.29 10.87
CA ARG A 79 7.36 -11.24 11.97
C ARG A 79 8.15 -12.51 11.65
N GLY A 80 9.21 -12.76 12.43
CA GLY A 80 9.96 -14.01 12.40
C GLY A 80 9.44 -15.01 13.44
N ARG A 81 9.98 -16.24 13.43
CA ARG A 81 9.64 -17.26 14.43
C ARG A 81 10.20 -16.84 15.80
N GLY A 82 9.34 -16.32 16.67
CA GLY A 82 9.68 -15.89 18.03
C GLY A 82 10.43 -14.55 18.13
N ARG A 83 10.51 -13.78 17.04
CA ARG A 83 11.20 -12.47 17.02
C ARG A 83 10.62 -11.53 15.96
N ILE A 84 10.88 -10.24 16.13
CA ILE A 84 10.62 -9.24 15.10
C ILE A 84 11.93 -8.94 14.37
N VAL A 85 11.88 -8.95 13.04
CA VAL A 85 13.03 -8.62 12.17
C VAL A 85 12.73 -7.27 11.54
N VAL A 86 13.68 -6.33 11.69
CA VAL A 86 13.61 -5.00 11.11
C VAL A 86 14.71 -4.89 10.08
N GLU A 87 14.35 -4.73 8.81
CA GLU A 87 15.29 -4.60 7.69
C GLU A 87 15.13 -3.21 7.05
N PRO A 88 16.21 -2.54 6.61
CA PRO A 88 16.08 -1.32 5.82
C PRO A 88 15.19 -1.60 4.59
N ALA A 89 14.21 -0.75 4.32
CA ALA A 89 13.50 -0.80 3.06
C ALA A 89 14.51 -0.46 1.97
N LYS A 90 14.82 -1.45 1.12
CA LYS A 90 15.69 -1.25 -0.03
C LYS A 90 15.06 -0.14 -0.90
N PRO A 91 15.86 0.83 -1.37
CA PRO A 91 15.39 1.81 -2.34
C PRO A 91 14.92 1.15 -3.63
#